data_AF-A0A348VVD0-F1
#
_entry.id   AF-A0A348VVD0-F1
#
_cell.length_a   1.000
_cell.length_b   1.000
_cell.length_c   1.000
_cell.angle_alpha   90.00
_cell.angle_beta   90.00
_cell.angle_gamma   90.00
#
_symmetry.space_group_name_H-M   'P 1'
#
loop_
_entity.id
_entity.type
_entity.pdbx_description
1 polymer ?
#
loop_
_entity_poly.entity_id
_entity_poly.type
_entity_poly.pdbx_seq_one_letter_code
_entity_poly.pdbx_strand_id
1 'polypeptide(L)'
;MSYHVFFEFSEGLSAPLKVPKGTLASTLEHVQHIESALGFETEQYRDNPPRWKNKTPKPEVSDKDFCLEAEWHNRWVESLYHHFGEWSEKPVADGEEITPEDANSFWHALTMIDVPPSRWTEDYYRSRMTSLYEVMRGRENEGVSFNEKPLTPKQAGAVILLFETYLDAHDLRLDVPKGCDHLATSQDEGYEYCDKCGLVTREHFRDCKRRGCPVKKEYKAMGWDMPC
;
A
#
# COMPACT_ATOMS: atom_id res chain seq x y z
N MET A 1 18.09 -4.30 13.27
CA MET A 1 17.15 -3.19 13.01
C MET A 1 17.74 -2.30 11.93
N SER A 2 17.30 -2.43 10.68
CA SER A 2 17.41 -1.35 9.70
C SER A 2 16.02 -0.76 9.58
N TYR A 3 15.76 0.31 10.31
CA TYR A 3 14.63 1.15 9.94
C TYR A 3 15.09 1.90 8.69
N HIS A 4 14.42 1.72 7.56
CA HIS A 4 14.36 2.81 6.59
C HIS A 4 13.45 3.86 7.23
N VAL A 5 14.02 4.62 8.15
CA VAL A 5 13.39 5.83 8.65
C VAL A 5 13.34 6.74 7.44
N PHE A 6 12.17 6.89 6.84
CA PHE A 6 11.87 8.04 5.99
C PHE A 6 11.87 9.24 6.92
N PHE A 7 13.07 9.77 7.18
CA PHE A 7 13.19 11.01 7.90
C PHE A 7 12.46 12.07 7.07
N GLU A 8 11.60 12.87 7.70
CA GLU A 8 11.29 14.23 7.23
C GLU A 8 12.54 15.15 7.38
N PHE A 9 13.74 14.60 7.14
CA PHE A 9 14.97 15.34 6.89
C PHE A 9 15.30 15.09 5.44
N SER A 10 14.74 15.94 4.59
CA SER A 10 15.21 16.20 3.25
C SER A 10 16.61 16.81 3.33
N GLU A 11 17.63 16.01 3.57
CA GLU A 11 18.95 16.37 3.04
C GLU A 11 18.79 16.27 1.52
N GLY A 12 18.60 17.42 0.86
CA GLY A 12 18.52 17.48 -0.60
C GLY A 12 19.77 16.89 -1.24
N LEU A 13 19.80 16.81 -2.58
CA LEU A 13 21.02 16.37 -3.27
C LEU A 13 22.21 17.23 -2.85
N SER A 14 23.27 16.60 -2.36
CA SER A 14 24.53 17.27 -1.99
C SER A 14 25.48 17.43 -3.18
N ALA A 15 25.24 16.67 -4.25
CA ALA A 15 25.97 16.73 -5.52
C ALA A 15 25.00 16.41 -6.68
N PRO A 16 25.30 16.84 -7.92
CA PRO A 16 24.48 16.50 -9.07
C PRO A 16 24.39 14.99 -9.31
N LEU A 17 23.21 14.53 -9.71
CA LEU A 17 22.91 13.12 -10.02
C LEU A 17 22.68 12.95 -11.53
N LYS A 18 23.38 12.01 -12.16
CA LYS A 18 23.14 11.65 -13.57
C LYS A 18 22.05 10.59 -13.69
N VAL A 19 20.95 10.96 -14.32
CA VAL A 19 19.72 10.17 -14.45
C VAL A 19 19.33 9.99 -15.92
N PRO A 20 18.40 9.09 -16.28
CA PRO A 20 17.87 9.00 -17.64
C PRO A 20 17.29 10.32 -18.12
N LYS A 21 17.40 10.60 -19.43
CA LYS A 21 16.83 11.81 -20.02
C LYS A 21 15.31 11.88 -19.81
N GLY A 22 14.81 13.04 -19.39
CA GLY A 22 13.39 13.30 -19.16
C GLY A 22 12.90 12.98 -17.74
N THR A 23 13.76 12.48 -16.85
CA THR A 23 13.43 12.23 -15.44
C THR A 23 13.00 13.52 -14.71
N LEU A 24 13.71 14.64 -14.88
CA LEU A 24 13.35 15.91 -14.26
C LEU A 24 11.98 16.40 -14.75
N ALA A 25 11.75 16.38 -16.06
CA ALA A 25 10.49 16.81 -16.66
C ALA A 25 9.32 15.95 -16.17
N SER A 26 9.47 14.62 -16.18
CA SER A 26 8.45 13.69 -15.68
C SER A 26 8.21 13.86 -14.17
N THR A 27 9.24 14.14 -13.39
CA THR A 27 9.13 14.41 -11.95
C THR A 27 8.29 15.66 -11.71
N LEU A 28 8.59 16.76 -12.42
CA LEU A 28 7.84 18.01 -12.31
C LEU A 28 6.38 17.87 -12.74
N GLU A 29 6.11 17.10 -13.80
CA GLU A 29 4.76 16.79 -14.26
C GLU A 29 3.97 16.03 -13.18
N HIS A 30 4.59 15.03 -12.54
CA HIS A 30 3.97 14.28 -11.44
C HIS A 30 3.64 15.18 -10.24
N VAL A 31 4.57 16.03 -9.83
CA VAL A 31 4.36 17.00 -8.74
C VAL A 31 3.18 17.92 -9.06
N GLN A 32 3.16 18.48 -10.27
CA GLN A 32 2.09 19.37 -10.70
C GLN A 32 0.73 18.67 -10.71
N HIS A 33 0.66 17.41 -11.16
CA HIS A 33 -0.57 16.63 -11.13
C HIS A 33 -1.08 16.47 -9.69
N ILE A 34 -0.23 16.01 -8.78
CA ILE A 34 -0.63 15.76 -7.38
C ILE A 34 -1.08 17.05 -6.69
N GLU A 35 -0.34 18.15 -6.88
CA GLU A 35 -0.70 19.46 -6.36
C GLU A 35 -2.05 19.94 -6.91
N SER A 36 -2.32 19.72 -8.19
CA SER A 36 -3.60 20.07 -8.81
C SER A 36 -4.75 19.16 -8.34
N ALA A 37 -4.53 17.84 -8.28
CA ALA A 37 -5.55 16.84 -8.00
C ALA A 37 -6.01 16.88 -6.53
N LEU A 38 -5.05 17.04 -5.60
CA LEU A 38 -5.34 17.12 -4.17
C LEU A 38 -5.50 18.57 -3.68
N GLY A 39 -5.07 19.53 -4.49
CA GLY A 39 -5.10 20.95 -4.15
C GLY A 39 -4.07 21.34 -3.09
N PHE A 40 -2.93 20.64 -3.04
CA PHE A 40 -1.82 20.98 -2.16
C PHE A 40 -1.17 22.29 -2.62
N GLU A 41 -0.86 23.16 -1.66
CA GLU A 41 -0.20 24.44 -1.91
C GLU A 41 1.25 24.34 -1.47
N THR A 42 2.17 24.69 -2.36
CA THR A 42 3.59 24.80 -2.04
C THR A 42 3.89 26.16 -1.43
N GLU A 43 4.54 26.15 -0.27
CA GLU A 43 5.02 27.34 0.42
C GLU A 43 6.54 27.27 0.62
N GLN A 44 7.17 28.45 0.64
CA GLN A 44 8.57 28.60 0.97
C GLN A 44 8.72 29.72 1.99
N TYR A 45 9.32 29.42 3.15
CA TYR A 45 9.59 30.42 4.18
C TYR A 45 11.07 30.77 4.20
N ARG A 46 11.42 31.99 3.75
CA ARG A 46 12.80 32.47 3.63
C ARG A 46 13.64 31.50 2.79
N ASP A 47 14.81 31.13 3.28
CA ASP A 47 15.77 30.26 2.60
C ASP A 47 15.52 28.76 2.86
N ASN A 48 14.40 28.40 3.50
CA ASN A 48 14.05 27.00 3.66
C ASN A 48 13.68 26.39 2.30
N PRO A 49 13.91 25.08 2.09
CA PRO A 49 13.37 24.37 0.94
C PRO A 49 11.83 24.53 0.86
N PRO A 50 11.25 24.55 -0.35
CA PRO A 50 9.80 24.48 -0.52
C PRO A 50 9.21 23.28 0.22
N ARG A 51 7.94 23.40 0.61
CA ARG A 51 7.17 22.30 1.21
C ARG A 51 5.69 22.44 0.87
N TRP A 52 4.92 21.36 0.94
CA TRP A 52 3.47 21.47 1.00
C TRP A 52 3.05 22.08 2.34
N LYS A 53 2.29 23.18 2.27
CA LYS A 53 1.76 23.94 3.42
C LYS A 53 0.86 23.10 4.31
N ASN A 54 0.04 22.26 3.70
CA ASN A 54 -0.72 21.20 4.34
C ASN A 54 -0.73 19.97 3.41
N LYS A 55 -0.83 18.79 4.00
CA LYS A 55 -1.04 17.52 3.27
C LYS A 55 -2.48 17.04 3.39
N THR A 56 -3.39 17.96 3.73
CA THR A 56 -4.83 17.71 3.78
C THR A 56 -5.41 18.14 2.45
N PRO A 57 -6.04 17.24 1.68
CA PRO A 57 -6.58 17.62 0.38
C PRO A 57 -7.73 18.61 0.57
N LYS A 58 -8.06 19.34 -0.49
CA LYS A 58 -9.19 20.28 -0.46
C LYS A 58 -10.50 19.56 -0.12
N PRO A 59 -11.46 20.22 0.56
CA PRO A 59 -12.71 19.59 1.01
C PRO A 59 -13.54 18.93 -0.09
N GLU A 60 -13.43 19.42 -1.33
CA GLU A 60 -14.12 18.90 -2.51
C GLU A 60 -13.53 17.59 -3.06
N VAL A 61 -12.31 17.22 -2.67
CA VAL A 61 -11.66 15.98 -3.12
C VAL A 61 -12.33 14.79 -2.42
N SER A 62 -12.88 13.86 -3.21
CA SER A 62 -13.55 12.68 -2.67
C SER A 62 -12.57 11.74 -1.95
N ASP A 63 -13.05 10.91 -1.02
CA ASP A 63 -12.22 9.90 -0.36
C ASP A 63 -11.60 8.93 -1.36
N LYS A 64 -12.35 8.59 -2.42
CA LYS A 64 -11.88 7.73 -3.51
C LYS A 64 -10.71 8.35 -4.25
N ASP A 65 -10.83 9.60 -4.67
CA ASP A 65 -9.77 10.28 -5.40
C ASP A 65 -8.56 10.51 -4.48
N PHE A 66 -8.79 10.88 -3.22
CA PHE A 66 -7.70 11.05 -2.27
C PHE A 66 -6.91 9.76 -2.03
N CYS A 67 -7.60 8.65 -1.79
CA CYS A 67 -6.96 7.34 -1.61
C CYS A 67 -6.19 6.91 -2.87
N LEU A 68 -6.79 7.09 -4.05
CA LEU A 68 -6.18 6.72 -5.33
C LEU A 68 -4.90 7.51 -5.61
N GLU A 69 -4.98 8.84 -5.50
CA GLU A 69 -3.84 9.72 -5.74
C GLU A 69 -2.74 9.52 -4.69
N ALA A 70 -3.09 9.29 -3.43
CA ALA A 70 -2.12 8.97 -2.38
C ALA A 70 -1.39 7.65 -2.67
N GLU A 71 -2.11 6.58 -3.04
CA GLU A 71 -1.50 5.28 -3.36
C GLU A 71 -0.58 5.37 -4.58
N TRP A 72 -1.03 6.06 -5.63
CA TRP A 72 -0.24 6.27 -6.84
C TRP A 72 1.02 7.11 -6.56
N HIS A 73 0.87 8.21 -5.83
CA HIS A 73 1.99 9.07 -5.44
C HIS A 73 3.02 8.32 -4.59
N ASN A 74 2.57 7.61 -3.56
CA ASN A 74 3.42 6.89 -2.64
C ASN A 74 4.27 5.81 -3.36
N ARG A 75 3.66 5.07 -4.28
CA ARG A 75 4.40 4.12 -5.15
C ARG A 75 5.41 4.81 -6.06
N TRP A 76 5.06 5.98 -6.59
CA TRP A 76 5.98 6.77 -7.40
C TRP A 76 7.18 7.26 -6.57
N VAL A 77 6.96 7.76 -5.35
CA VAL A 77 8.03 8.20 -4.44
C VAL A 77 9.00 7.06 -4.14
N GLU A 78 8.49 5.88 -3.76
CA GLU A 78 9.31 4.70 -3.47
C GLU A 78 10.14 4.29 -4.69
N SER A 79 9.51 4.21 -5.86
CA SER A 79 10.17 3.88 -7.12
C SER A 79 11.25 4.90 -7.47
N LEU A 80 10.99 6.19 -7.30
CA LEU A 80 11.96 7.24 -7.58
C LEU A 80 13.16 7.18 -6.63
N TYR A 81 12.93 6.93 -5.32
CA TYR A 81 14.01 6.72 -4.37
C TYR A 81 14.87 5.51 -4.73
N HIS A 82 14.24 4.40 -5.12
CA HIS A 82 14.95 3.22 -5.58
C HIS A 82 15.85 3.54 -6.78
N HIS A 83 15.29 4.19 -7.80
CA HIS A 83 16.03 4.59 -9.00
C HIS A 83 17.16 5.58 -8.70
N PHE A 84 16.93 6.58 -7.83
CA PHE A 84 17.98 7.50 -7.40
C PHE A 84 19.12 6.78 -6.71
N GLY A 85 18.82 5.77 -5.89
CA GLY A 85 19.82 4.86 -5.32
C GLY A 85 20.65 4.18 -6.41
N GLU A 86 20.00 3.53 -7.37
CA GLU A 86 20.68 2.84 -8.47
C GLU A 86 21.55 3.77 -9.32
N TRP A 87 21.03 4.95 -9.68
CA TRP A 87 21.76 5.93 -10.51
C TRP A 87 22.90 6.62 -9.75
N SER A 88 22.82 6.69 -8.42
CA SER A 88 23.92 7.20 -7.60
C SER A 88 25.12 6.25 -7.61
N GLU A 89 24.88 4.94 -7.61
CA GLU A 89 25.93 3.92 -7.70
C GLU A 89 26.43 3.72 -9.13
N LYS A 90 25.51 3.80 -10.10
CA LYS A 90 25.76 3.59 -11.53
C LYS A 90 25.19 4.74 -12.36
N PRO A 91 25.90 5.88 -12.42
CA PRO A 91 25.49 7.05 -13.17
C PRO A 91 25.18 6.75 -14.65
N VAL A 92 24.09 7.31 -15.16
CA VAL A 92 23.70 7.11 -16.57
C VAL A 92 24.64 7.88 -17.51
N ALA A 93 25.35 7.15 -18.38
CA ALA A 93 26.44 7.70 -19.19
C ALA A 93 26.00 8.86 -20.12
N ASP A 94 24.92 8.68 -20.87
CA ASP A 94 24.26 9.69 -21.72
C ASP A 94 22.95 10.19 -21.08
N GLY A 95 22.99 10.36 -19.76
CA GLY A 95 21.89 10.87 -18.95
C GLY A 95 21.77 12.40 -18.97
N GLU A 96 20.70 12.90 -18.35
CA GLU A 96 20.63 14.29 -17.91
C GLU A 96 21.16 14.42 -16.47
N GLU A 97 21.51 15.63 -16.08
CA GLU A 97 22.02 15.93 -14.75
C GLU A 97 20.96 16.68 -13.96
N ILE A 98 20.57 16.15 -12.80
CA ILE A 98 19.72 16.84 -11.83
C ILE A 98 20.63 17.45 -10.77
N THR A 99 20.65 18.77 -10.71
CA THR A 99 21.45 19.52 -9.72
C THR A 99 20.71 19.66 -8.38
N PRO A 100 21.39 20.04 -7.29
CA PRO A 100 20.74 20.44 -6.05
C PRO A 100 19.68 21.55 -6.25
N GLU A 101 19.96 22.50 -7.13
CA GLU A 101 19.05 23.58 -7.48
C GLU A 101 17.78 23.06 -8.19
N ASP A 102 17.92 22.12 -9.12
CA ASP A 102 16.79 21.48 -9.78
C ASP A 102 15.96 20.67 -8.77
N ALA A 103 16.62 19.93 -7.87
CA ALA A 103 15.95 19.12 -6.86
C ALA A 103 15.02 19.95 -5.96
N ASN A 104 15.38 21.19 -5.64
CA ASN A 104 14.54 22.08 -4.84
C ASN A 104 13.15 22.35 -5.45
N SER A 105 12.97 22.11 -6.75
CA SER A 105 11.67 22.30 -7.42
C SER A 105 10.68 21.16 -7.21
N PHE A 106 11.11 20.00 -6.72
CA PHE A 106 10.24 18.83 -6.52
C PHE A 106 10.48 18.07 -5.22
N TRP A 107 11.54 18.35 -4.47
CA TRP A 107 11.92 17.55 -3.30
C TRP A 107 10.84 17.48 -2.23
N HIS A 108 10.06 18.55 -2.08
CA HIS A 108 8.93 18.60 -1.15
C HIS A 108 7.88 17.53 -1.43
N ALA A 109 7.74 17.15 -2.69
CA ALA A 109 6.81 16.14 -3.14
C ALA A 109 7.38 14.73 -3.05
N LEU A 110 8.60 14.53 -2.52
CA LEU A 110 9.11 13.19 -2.21
C LEU A 110 8.68 12.70 -0.82
N THR A 111 7.70 13.38 -0.21
CA THR A 111 7.07 12.91 1.02
C THR A 111 5.90 12.00 0.69
N MET A 112 5.79 10.91 1.45
CA MET A 112 4.58 10.08 1.42
C MET A 112 3.36 10.88 1.89
N ILE A 113 2.22 10.60 1.29
CA ILE A 113 0.91 11.12 1.66
C ILE A 113 0.25 10.12 2.61
N ASP A 114 -0.09 10.59 3.82
CA ASP A 114 -0.85 9.82 4.79
C ASP A 114 -2.35 10.13 4.66
N VAL A 115 -3.14 9.09 4.40
CA VAL A 115 -4.60 9.20 4.38
C VAL A 115 -5.09 8.82 5.77
N PRO A 116 -5.83 9.68 6.48
CA PRO A 116 -6.35 9.33 7.80
C PRO A 116 -7.40 8.20 7.68
N PRO A 117 -7.47 7.26 8.65
CA PRO A 117 -8.40 6.13 8.61
C PRO A 117 -9.86 6.54 8.38
N SER A 118 -10.28 7.70 8.90
CA SER A 118 -11.63 8.24 8.70
C SER A 118 -11.99 8.57 7.25
N ARG A 119 -11.02 8.56 6.33
CA ARG A 119 -11.19 8.83 4.90
C ARG A 119 -10.81 7.63 4.02
N TRP A 120 -10.52 6.48 4.62
CA TRP A 120 -10.18 5.28 3.85
C TRP A 120 -11.41 4.78 3.12
N THR A 121 -11.26 4.44 1.85
CA THR A 121 -12.24 3.60 1.14
C THR A 121 -12.04 2.13 1.49
N GLU A 122 -13.03 1.29 1.18
CA GLU A 122 -12.93 -0.17 1.32
C GLU A 122 -11.69 -0.73 0.58
N ASP A 123 -11.48 -0.28 -0.65
CA ASP A 123 -10.34 -0.69 -1.48
C ASP A 123 -9.01 -0.25 -0.86
N TYR A 124 -8.94 0.98 -0.35
CA TYR A 124 -7.73 1.49 0.27
C TYR A 124 -7.41 0.75 1.56
N TYR A 125 -8.40 0.52 2.43
CA TYR A 125 -8.27 -0.30 3.63
C TYR A 125 -7.74 -1.70 3.28
N ARG A 126 -8.35 -2.37 2.29
CA ARG A 126 -7.91 -3.68 1.82
C ARG A 126 -6.47 -3.67 1.31
N SER A 127 -6.10 -2.66 0.52
CA SER A 127 -4.73 -2.47 0.03
C SER A 127 -3.74 -2.34 1.19
N ARG A 128 -4.02 -1.48 2.19
CA ARG A 128 -3.16 -1.27 3.37
C ARG A 128 -3.02 -2.53 4.22
N MET A 129 -4.13 -3.24 4.51
CA MET A 129 -4.08 -4.48 5.29
C MET A 129 -3.35 -5.60 4.54
N THR A 130 -3.51 -5.67 3.23
CA THR A 130 -2.78 -6.64 2.38
C THR A 130 -1.29 -6.37 2.40
N SER A 131 -0.86 -5.10 2.26
CA SER A 131 0.55 -4.71 2.37
C SER A 131 1.14 -5.13 3.72
N LEU A 132 0.50 -4.77 4.83
CA LEU A 132 0.93 -5.18 6.17
C LEU A 132 1.00 -6.71 6.33
N TYR A 133 0.02 -7.43 5.78
CA TYR A 133 -0.02 -8.88 5.81
C TYR A 133 1.16 -9.51 5.06
N GLU A 134 1.51 -9.01 3.88
CA GLU A 134 2.67 -9.50 3.12
C GLU A 134 3.99 -9.25 3.88
N VAL A 135 4.17 -8.05 4.44
CA VAL A 135 5.35 -7.67 5.23
C VAL A 135 5.52 -8.56 6.45
N MET A 136 4.43 -8.82 7.20
CA MET A 136 4.45 -9.72 8.36
C MET A 136 4.86 -11.15 8.02
N ARG A 137 4.65 -11.58 6.77
CA ARG A 137 5.06 -12.89 6.26
C ARG A 137 6.44 -12.88 5.61
N GLY A 138 7.20 -11.81 5.80
CA GLY A 138 8.57 -11.67 5.32
C GLY A 138 8.66 -11.44 3.82
N ARG A 139 7.58 -11.02 3.15
CA ARG A 139 7.63 -10.57 1.77
C ARG A 139 7.74 -9.05 1.78
N GLU A 140 8.75 -8.51 1.11
CA GLU A 140 8.85 -7.07 0.92
C GLU A 140 7.63 -6.57 0.14
N ASN A 141 7.04 -5.48 0.62
CA ASN A 141 5.91 -4.82 -0.03
C ASN A 141 6.05 -3.32 0.18
N GLU A 142 5.91 -2.52 -0.88
CA GLU A 142 6.03 -1.05 -0.82
C GLU A 142 7.32 -0.58 -0.11
N GLY A 143 8.45 -1.24 -0.43
CA GLY A 143 9.76 -0.96 0.17
C GLY A 143 9.87 -1.30 1.67
N VAL A 144 8.83 -1.87 2.28
CA VAL A 144 8.81 -2.27 3.68
C VAL A 144 9.11 -3.76 3.79
N SER A 145 10.04 -4.12 4.67
CA SER A 145 10.32 -5.50 5.04
C SER A 145 10.59 -5.62 6.54
N PHE A 146 10.29 -6.79 7.11
CA PHE A 146 10.73 -7.14 8.45
C PHE A 146 11.89 -8.13 8.38
N ASN A 147 13.06 -7.70 8.84
CA ASN A 147 14.25 -8.53 9.01
C ASN A 147 14.15 -9.42 10.26
N GLU A 148 12.96 -9.94 10.52
CA GLU A 148 12.62 -10.79 11.65
C GLU A 148 12.04 -12.12 11.15
N LYS A 149 11.89 -13.09 12.05
CA LYS A 149 11.27 -14.37 11.69
C LYS A 149 9.84 -14.13 11.17
N PRO A 150 9.51 -14.54 9.93
CA PRO A 150 8.17 -14.35 9.37
C PRO A 150 7.08 -15.00 10.22
N LEU A 151 5.93 -14.32 10.31
CA LEU A 151 4.73 -14.91 10.85
C LEU A 151 4.16 -15.95 9.87
N THR A 152 3.54 -17.00 10.42
CA THR A 152 2.72 -17.89 9.60
C THR A 152 1.51 -17.11 9.06
N PRO A 153 0.90 -17.52 7.91
CA PRO A 153 -0.30 -16.88 7.38
C PRO A 153 -1.40 -16.69 8.44
N LYS A 154 -1.62 -17.71 9.28
CA LYS A 154 -2.60 -17.65 10.37
C LYS A 154 -2.25 -16.62 11.45
N GLN A 155 -0.97 -16.47 11.80
CA GLN A 155 -0.54 -15.46 12.78
C GLN A 155 -0.66 -14.05 12.21
N ALA A 156 -0.21 -13.83 10.97
CA ALA A 156 -0.34 -12.55 10.30
C ALA A 156 -1.81 -12.12 10.15
N GLY A 157 -2.70 -13.04 9.73
CA GLY A 157 -4.14 -12.80 9.68
C GLY A 157 -4.75 -12.44 11.04
N ALA A 158 -4.32 -13.12 12.12
CA ALA A 158 -4.78 -12.77 13.46
C ALA A 158 -4.33 -11.36 13.91
N VAL A 159 -3.18 -10.87 13.43
CA VAL A 159 -2.76 -9.48 13.68
C VAL A 159 -3.61 -8.50 12.88
N ILE A 160 -3.93 -8.80 11.61
CA ILE A 160 -4.85 -7.98 10.81
C ILE A 160 -6.21 -7.84 11.53
N LEU A 161 -6.77 -8.94 12.04
CA LEU A 161 -7.99 -8.94 12.85
C LEU A 161 -7.94 -7.98 14.06
N LEU A 162 -6.78 -7.82 14.69
CA LEU A 162 -6.63 -6.88 15.81
C LEU A 162 -6.70 -5.43 15.34
N PHE A 163 -6.18 -5.13 14.16
CA PHE A 163 -6.19 -3.78 13.59
C PHE A 163 -7.57 -3.36 13.07
N GLU A 164 -8.42 -4.30 12.65
CA GLU A 164 -9.76 -3.98 12.13
C GLU A 164 -10.59 -3.20 13.14
N THR A 165 -10.47 -3.53 14.42
CA THR A 165 -11.21 -2.84 15.50
C THR A 165 -10.92 -1.33 15.53
N TYR A 166 -9.78 -0.91 14.99
CA TYR A 166 -9.33 0.48 14.99
C TYR A 166 -9.38 1.15 13.61
N LEU A 167 -9.33 0.37 12.53
CA LEU A 167 -9.12 0.86 11.17
C LEU A 167 -10.26 0.52 10.20
N ASP A 168 -11.10 -0.47 10.52
CA ASP A 168 -12.20 -0.90 9.66
C ASP A 168 -13.49 -0.14 9.98
N ALA A 169 -13.73 0.94 9.24
CA ALA A 169 -15.00 1.67 9.28
C ALA A 169 -16.10 1.03 8.40
N HIS A 170 -15.76 -0.01 7.62
CA HIS A 170 -16.60 -0.57 6.56
C HIS A 170 -17.13 -1.98 6.87
N ASP A 171 -16.73 -2.58 8.00
CA ASP A 171 -17.06 -3.97 8.40
C ASP A 171 -16.66 -4.99 7.30
N LEU A 172 -15.53 -4.74 6.64
CA LEU A 172 -15.03 -5.57 5.53
C LEU A 172 -14.52 -6.93 6.01
N ARG A 173 -14.05 -7.04 7.26
CA ARG A 173 -13.50 -8.27 7.89
C ARG A 173 -12.60 -9.10 6.98
N LEU A 174 -11.32 -8.80 7.03
CA LEU A 174 -10.24 -9.46 6.32
C LEU A 174 -9.63 -10.58 7.16
N ASP A 175 -9.80 -11.79 6.65
CA ASP A 175 -9.38 -13.02 7.30
C ASP A 175 -8.48 -13.85 6.37
N VAL A 176 -7.77 -14.83 6.93
CA VAL A 176 -7.02 -15.82 6.14
C VAL A 176 -7.77 -17.15 6.17
N PRO A 177 -8.48 -17.53 5.09
CA PRO A 177 -9.22 -18.77 5.05
C PRO A 177 -8.30 -19.98 5.18
N LYS A 178 -8.85 -21.08 5.67
CA LYS A 178 -8.06 -22.28 5.95
C LYS A 178 -7.44 -22.84 4.66
N GLY A 179 -6.11 -22.93 4.66
CA GLY A 179 -5.33 -23.44 3.53
C GLY A 179 -5.01 -22.38 2.48
N CYS A 180 -5.44 -21.14 2.69
CA CYS A 180 -5.11 -20.00 1.85
C CYS A 180 -3.89 -19.26 2.42
N ASP A 181 -3.25 -18.50 1.55
CA ASP A 181 -2.10 -17.66 1.85
C ASP A 181 -2.38 -16.18 1.48
N HIS A 182 -3.64 -15.76 1.44
CA HIS A 182 -4.06 -14.39 1.17
C HIS A 182 -5.17 -13.97 2.12
N LEU A 183 -5.34 -12.66 2.30
CA LEU A 183 -6.51 -12.09 2.95
C LEU A 183 -7.72 -12.19 2.04
N ALA A 184 -8.86 -12.55 2.60
CA ALA A 184 -10.14 -12.61 1.94
C ALA A 184 -11.21 -11.97 2.84
N THR A 185 -12.31 -11.55 2.23
CA THR A 185 -13.50 -11.06 2.94
C THR A 185 -14.66 -12.02 2.73
N SER A 186 -15.57 -12.10 3.69
CA SER A 186 -16.84 -12.81 3.52
C SER A 186 -17.80 -12.08 2.56
N GLN A 187 -17.62 -10.78 2.33
CA GLN A 187 -18.53 -9.98 1.49
C GLN A 187 -18.39 -10.31 -0.01
N ASP A 188 -17.18 -10.65 -0.46
CA ASP A 188 -16.86 -10.99 -1.86
C ASP A 188 -16.83 -12.51 -2.12
N GLU A 189 -17.58 -13.28 -1.34
CA GLU A 189 -17.58 -14.75 -1.37
C GLU A 189 -16.18 -15.38 -1.14
N GLY A 190 -15.25 -14.63 -0.53
CA GLY A 190 -13.87 -15.06 -0.32
C GLY A 190 -13.73 -16.22 0.67
N TYR A 191 -14.66 -16.34 1.62
CA TYR A 191 -14.78 -17.50 2.51
C TYR A 191 -16.15 -17.56 3.19
N GLU A 192 -16.43 -18.72 3.79
CA GLU A 192 -17.57 -18.95 4.68
C GLU A 192 -17.11 -19.46 6.04
N TYR A 193 -17.84 -19.07 7.10
CA TYR A 193 -17.60 -19.61 8.43
C TYR A 193 -18.34 -20.94 8.64
N CYS A 194 -17.60 -21.95 9.06
CA CYS A 194 -18.16 -23.22 9.51
C CYS A 194 -17.79 -23.46 10.98
N ASP A 195 -18.78 -23.66 11.84
CA ASP A 195 -18.61 -24.04 13.26
C ASP A 195 -17.63 -25.22 13.46
N LYS A 196 -17.61 -26.14 12.51
CA LYS A 196 -16.74 -27.31 12.51
C LYS A 196 -15.45 -27.10 11.76
N CYS A 197 -15.38 -26.28 10.70
CA CYS A 197 -14.18 -26.22 9.86
C CYS A 197 -13.36 -24.94 10.04
N GLY A 198 -13.91 -23.95 10.76
CA GLY A 198 -13.44 -22.58 10.77
C GLY A 198 -13.79 -21.87 9.47
N LEU A 199 -13.00 -20.85 9.13
CA LEU A 199 -13.09 -20.09 7.90
C LEU A 199 -12.62 -20.95 6.73
N VAL A 200 -13.49 -21.20 5.77
CA VAL A 200 -13.22 -22.12 4.64
C VAL A 200 -13.63 -21.49 3.32
N THR A 201 -12.84 -21.72 2.28
CA THR A 201 -13.22 -21.35 0.91
C THR A 201 -14.16 -22.41 0.32
N ARG A 202 -14.80 -22.06 -0.80
CA ARG A 202 -15.60 -23.00 -1.60
C ARG A 202 -14.82 -24.24 -2.01
N GLU A 203 -13.55 -24.10 -2.38
CA GLU A 203 -12.69 -25.22 -2.76
C GLU A 203 -12.45 -26.16 -1.56
N HIS A 204 -12.20 -25.61 -0.37
CA HIS A 204 -11.99 -26.39 0.85
C HIS A 204 -13.24 -27.21 1.25
N PHE A 205 -14.44 -26.75 0.89
CA PHE A 205 -15.68 -27.49 1.14
C PHE A 205 -15.76 -28.79 0.32
N ARG A 206 -15.33 -28.78 -0.95
CA ARG A 206 -15.40 -29.96 -1.83
C ARG A 206 -14.70 -31.16 -1.20
N ASP A 207 -13.54 -30.91 -0.62
CA ASP A 207 -12.69 -31.92 0.00
C ASP A 207 -12.95 -32.11 1.50
N CYS A 208 -13.98 -31.45 2.06
CA CYS A 208 -14.26 -31.53 3.48
C CYS A 208 -14.74 -32.95 3.87
N LYS A 209 -13.87 -33.68 4.58
CA LYS A 209 -14.15 -35.02 5.12
C LYS A 209 -14.85 -35.01 6.48
N ARG A 210 -15.13 -33.85 7.08
CA ARG A 210 -15.76 -33.75 8.41
C ARG A 210 -17.23 -34.16 8.34
N ARG A 211 -17.62 -35.15 9.16
CA ARG A 211 -18.99 -35.66 9.23
C ARG A 211 -19.95 -34.58 9.76
N GLY A 212 -21.02 -34.32 9.00
CA GLY A 212 -22.05 -33.34 9.38
C GLY A 212 -21.58 -31.89 9.37
N CYS A 213 -20.68 -31.53 8.46
CA CYS A 213 -20.35 -30.13 8.17
C CYS A 213 -21.60 -29.38 7.64
N PRO A 214 -22.04 -28.27 8.26
CA PRO A 214 -23.24 -27.54 7.85
C PRO A 214 -23.11 -26.90 6.47
N VAL A 215 -22.00 -26.18 6.22
CA VAL A 215 -21.66 -25.62 4.90
C VAL A 215 -21.71 -26.72 3.82
N LYS A 216 -21.22 -27.92 4.16
CA LYS A 216 -21.26 -29.05 3.22
C LYS A 216 -22.67 -29.48 2.83
N LYS A 217 -23.61 -29.38 3.76
CA LYS A 217 -25.01 -29.74 3.50
C LYS A 217 -25.71 -28.68 2.67
N GLU A 218 -25.43 -27.40 2.92
CA GLU A 218 -26.04 -26.28 2.20
C GLU A 218 -25.67 -26.30 0.71
N TYR A 219 -24.39 -26.41 0.38
CA TYR A 219 -23.96 -26.51 -1.03
C TYR A 219 -24.52 -27.74 -1.76
N LYS A 220 -24.60 -28.88 -1.08
CA LYS A 220 -25.27 -30.07 -1.64
C LYS A 220 -26.76 -29.83 -1.89
N ALA A 221 -27.44 -29.13 -0.99
CA ALA A 221 -28.85 -28.79 -1.14
C ALA A 221 -29.11 -27.77 -2.27
N MET A 222 -28.13 -26.90 -2.56
CA MET A 222 -28.20 -25.94 -3.67
C MET A 222 -27.97 -26.60 -5.04
N GLY A 223 -27.63 -27.88 -5.11
CA GLY A 223 -27.40 -28.60 -6.37
C GLY A 223 -26.06 -28.29 -7.03
N TRP A 224 -25.11 -27.71 -6.29
CA TRP A 224 -23.76 -27.39 -6.76
C TRP A 224 -22.84 -28.61 -6.67
N ASP A 225 -23.34 -29.80 -7.00
CA ASP A 225 -22.53 -30.97 -7.29
C ASP A 225 -21.85 -30.71 -8.65
N MET A 226 -20.76 -29.93 -8.65
CA MET A 226 -19.92 -29.80 -9.85
C MET A 226 -19.23 -31.15 -10.12
N PRO A 227 -19.21 -31.61 -11.38
CA PRO A 227 -18.55 -32.85 -11.76
C PRO A 227 -17.05 -32.78 -11.46
N CYS A 228 -16.51 -33.95 -11.09
CA CYS A 228 -15.11 -34.20 -10.74
C CYS A 228 -14.10 -33.69 -11.77
#